data_AF-A0A6J1DUH3-F1
#
_entry.id   AF-A0A6J1DUH3-F1
#
_cell.length_a   1.000
_cell.length_b   1.000
_cell.length_c   1.000
_cell.angle_alpha   90.00
_cell.angle_beta   90.00
_cell.angle_gamma   90.00
#
_symmetry.space_group_name_H-M   'P 1'
#
loop_
_entity.id
_entity.type
_entity.pdbx_description
1 polymer ?
#
loop_
_entity_poly.entity_id
_entity_poly.type
_entity_poly.pdbx_seq_one_letter_code
_entity_poly.pdbx_strand_id
1 'polypeptide(L)'
;MQLPLTRWLALRISIMNQEHFRVDLSKRVVNKFIEQQMQISFKQYRSDLHQYYCEFEDPVEARANPPERLTNPEDWNHLCDRWETPEWKEITKKNKKNRAKLPFNHRAGSKSFLQLQHELKIKEGSDIGPVDLFGESHYNEKDGLVNDNAEDAYENMQNLIKAPTQEGCEPVTQPEACRKVLGDRPDHVKGLGYGPQPTLCKRGSSSNVTSSTLYEKELEKKVEDMEVEMREMKTENQRLKESVSTWEDRWNEISRFMAGRQGDGPSNN
;
A
#
# COMPACT_ATOMS: atom_id res chain seq x y z
N MET A 1 -48.18 -8.13 -5.77
CA MET A 1 -48.16 -6.77 -6.35
C MET A 1 -46.75 -6.47 -6.83
N GLN A 2 -46.51 -6.54 -8.14
CA GLN A 2 -45.22 -6.22 -8.76
C GLN A 2 -44.99 -4.71 -8.62
N LEU A 3 -43.98 -4.28 -7.88
CA LEU A 3 -43.53 -2.88 -7.96
C LEU A 3 -42.95 -2.65 -9.36
N PRO A 4 -43.33 -1.60 -10.08
CA PRO A 4 -42.90 -1.38 -11.47
C PRO A 4 -41.37 -1.22 -11.52
N LEU A 5 -40.74 -1.81 -12.54
CA LEU A 5 -39.28 -1.77 -12.81
C LEU A 5 -38.69 -0.36 -12.73
N THR A 6 -39.49 0.65 -13.05
CA THR A 6 -39.13 2.08 -12.95
C THR A 6 -38.85 2.52 -11.52
N ARG A 7 -39.55 1.95 -10.52
CA ARG A 7 -39.34 2.26 -9.10
C ARG A 7 -38.08 1.58 -8.56
N TRP A 8 -37.75 0.38 -9.06
CA TRP A 8 -36.48 -0.31 -8.75
C TRP A 8 -35.27 0.37 -9.39
N LEU A 9 -35.40 0.83 -10.64
CA LEU A 9 -34.35 1.61 -11.30
C LEU A 9 -34.18 2.98 -10.65
N ALA A 10 -35.27 3.66 -10.27
CA ALA A 10 -35.20 4.92 -9.53
C ALA A 10 -34.60 4.74 -8.13
N LEU A 11 -34.94 3.66 -7.40
CA LEU A 11 -34.30 3.34 -6.12
C LEU A 11 -32.81 3.00 -6.32
N ARG A 12 -32.45 2.25 -7.37
CA ARG A 12 -31.07 1.88 -7.67
C ARG A 12 -30.23 3.09 -8.08
N ILE A 13 -30.77 3.98 -8.91
CA ILE A 13 -30.14 5.25 -9.27
C ILE A 13 -30.04 6.15 -8.03
N SER A 14 -31.07 6.21 -7.19
CA SER A 14 -31.07 6.99 -5.93
C SER A 14 -30.10 6.44 -4.89
N ILE A 15 -29.96 5.11 -4.76
CA ILE A 15 -28.98 4.44 -3.89
C ILE A 15 -27.57 4.64 -4.42
N MET A 16 -27.37 4.65 -5.75
CA MET A 16 -26.07 4.99 -6.34
C MET A 16 -25.74 6.49 -6.29
N ASN A 17 -26.75 7.38 -6.20
CA ASN A 17 -26.58 8.84 -6.12
C ASN A 17 -26.56 9.41 -4.69
N GLN A 18 -26.66 8.60 -3.65
CA GLN A 18 -26.53 9.08 -2.27
C GLN A 18 -25.12 8.76 -1.72
N GLU A 19 -24.31 9.81 -1.66
CA GLU A 19 -23.26 10.05 -0.65
C GLU A 19 -21.99 9.17 -0.64
N HIS A 20 -21.82 8.20 -1.54
CA HIS A 20 -20.61 7.36 -1.53
C HIS A 20 -19.29 8.08 -1.91
N PHE A 21 -19.34 9.33 -2.38
CA PHE A 21 -18.18 10.12 -2.80
C PHE A 21 -18.08 11.51 -2.16
N ARG A 22 -18.68 11.72 -0.98
CA ARG A 22 -18.38 12.94 -0.20
C ARG A 22 -16.94 12.87 0.32
N VAL A 23 -16.02 13.47 -0.44
CA VAL A 23 -14.62 13.61 -0.06
C VAL A 23 -14.54 14.61 1.09
N ASP A 24 -14.27 14.09 2.29
CA ASP A 24 -14.11 14.90 3.48
C ASP A 24 -12.74 15.60 3.47
N LEU A 25 -12.73 16.83 2.96
CA LEU A 25 -11.55 17.70 2.93
C LEU A 25 -11.15 18.23 4.32
N SER A 26 -11.86 17.91 5.39
CA SER A 26 -11.36 18.21 6.75
C SER A 26 -10.31 17.19 7.19
N LYS A 27 -10.34 15.97 6.61
CA LYS A 27 -9.39 14.91 6.93
C LYS A 27 -8.05 15.19 6.27
N ARG A 28 -7.03 15.42 7.11
CA ARG A 28 -5.66 15.69 6.65
C ARG A 28 -5.09 14.60 5.72
N VAL A 29 -5.42 13.33 5.96
CA VAL A 29 -4.98 12.21 5.09
C VAL A 29 -5.60 12.33 3.69
N VAL A 30 -6.89 12.70 3.62
CA VAL A 30 -7.63 12.85 2.36
C VAL A 30 -7.08 14.03 1.57
N ASN A 31 -6.88 15.19 2.21
CA ASN A 31 -6.26 16.35 1.55
C ASN A 31 -4.86 16.04 1.02
N LYS A 32 -4.01 15.40 1.83
CA LYS A 32 -2.66 15.04 1.40
C LYS A 32 -2.66 14.11 0.19
N PHE A 33 -3.57 13.15 0.16
CA PHE A 33 -3.74 12.26 -0.98
C PHE A 33 -4.16 13.04 -2.24
N ILE A 34 -5.13 13.94 -2.11
CA ILE A 34 -5.61 14.76 -3.24
C ILE A 34 -4.50 15.67 -3.77
N GLU A 35 -3.78 16.36 -2.89
CA GLU A 35 -2.62 17.17 -3.27
C GLU A 35 -1.57 16.34 -4.01
N GLN A 36 -1.30 15.12 -3.53
CA GLN A 36 -0.37 14.20 -4.20
C GLN A 36 -0.87 13.82 -5.59
N GLN A 37 -2.16 13.50 -5.75
CA GLN A 37 -2.74 13.18 -7.06
C GLN A 37 -2.68 14.39 -8.01
N MET A 38 -3.03 15.59 -7.52
CA MET A 38 -2.93 16.82 -8.31
C MET A 38 -1.48 17.09 -8.75
N GLN A 39 -0.50 16.89 -7.86
CA GLN A 39 0.91 17.02 -8.20
C GLN A 39 1.36 16.00 -9.25
N ILE A 40 0.92 14.75 -9.16
CA ILE A 40 1.23 13.70 -10.14
C ILE A 40 0.65 14.08 -11.51
N SER A 41 -0.64 14.43 -11.55
CA SER A 41 -1.31 14.85 -12.78
C SER A 41 -0.65 16.07 -13.41
N PHE A 42 -0.27 17.07 -12.60
CA PHE A 42 0.42 18.26 -13.10
C PHE A 42 1.83 17.95 -13.62
N LYS A 43 2.56 17.03 -12.96
CA LYS A 43 3.86 16.56 -13.47
C LYS A 43 3.72 15.86 -14.81
N GLN A 44 2.73 14.97 -14.94
CA GLN A 44 2.46 14.26 -16.19
C GLN A 44 2.09 15.25 -17.30
N TYR A 45 1.16 16.16 -17.02
CA TYR A 45 0.76 17.22 -17.95
C TYR A 45 1.95 18.02 -18.50
N ARG A 46 2.84 18.49 -17.62
CA ARG A 46 4.05 19.20 -18.08
C ARG A 46 5.04 18.30 -18.83
N SER A 47 5.10 17.01 -18.50
CA SER A 47 5.91 16.04 -19.22
C SER A 47 5.41 15.87 -20.66
N ASP A 48 4.10 15.71 -20.83
CA ASP A 48 3.47 15.56 -22.15
C ASP A 48 3.62 16.83 -23.00
N LEU A 49 3.56 18.00 -22.37
CA LEU A 49 3.84 19.27 -23.05
C LEU A 49 5.29 19.40 -23.48
N HIS A 50 6.23 18.94 -22.64
CA HIS A 50 7.64 18.94 -22.98
C HIS A 50 7.97 17.92 -24.08
N GLN A 51 7.29 16.78 -24.09
CA GLN A 51 7.41 15.80 -25.16
C GLN A 51 6.98 16.42 -26.50
N TYR A 52 5.82 17.07 -26.54
CA TYR A 52 5.34 17.80 -27.71
C TYR A 52 6.32 18.91 -28.15
N TYR A 53 6.87 19.68 -27.20
CA TYR A 53 7.92 20.66 -27.48
C TYR A 53 9.14 20.03 -28.17
N CYS A 54 9.55 18.83 -27.76
CA CYS A 54 10.69 18.11 -28.34
C CYS A 54 10.42 17.50 -29.72
N GLU A 55 9.19 17.54 -30.23
CA GLU A 55 8.86 17.09 -31.60
C GLU A 55 9.35 18.09 -32.65
N PHE A 56 9.56 19.35 -32.25
CA PHE A 56 10.12 20.40 -33.09
C PHE A 56 11.65 20.44 -32.98
N GLU A 57 12.34 20.64 -34.10
CA GLU A 57 13.80 20.82 -34.09
C GLU A 57 14.20 22.22 -33.61
N ASP A 58 13.41 23.24 -33.97
CA ASP A 58 13.69 24.64 -33.65
C ASP A 58 12.82 25.16 -32.48
N PRO A 59 13.44 25.75 -31.42
CA PRO A 59 12.72 26.35 -30.30
C PRO A 59 11.77 27.49 -30.66
N VAL A 60 12.06 28.26 -31.73
CA VAL A 60 11.21 29.38 -32.14
C VAL A 60 9.94 28.86 -32.80
N GLU A 61 10.08 27.86 -33.67
CA GLU A 61 8.94 27.12 -34.25
C GLU A 61 8.08 26.46 -33.16
N ALA A 62 8.69 25.77 -32.19
CA ALA A 62 7.96 25.16 -31.09
C ALA A 62 7.14 26.18 -30.29
N ARG A 63 7.72 27.36 -30.01
CA ARG A 63 7.04 28.44 -29.29
C ARG A 63 5.86 29.00 -30.09
N ALA A 64 5.96 29.08 -31.42
CA ALA A 64 4.89 29.58 -32.29
C ALA A 64 3.69 28.61 -32.42
N ASN A 65 3.87 27.34 -32.05
CA ASN A 65 2.86 26.29 -32.23
C ASN A 65 2.37 25.71 -30.88
N PRO A 66 1.64 26.47 -30.04
CA PRO A 66 1.11 25.96 -28.77
C PRO A 66 0.10 24.83 -29.00
N PRO A 67 0.12 23.76 -28.17
CA PRO A 67 -0.86 22.68 -28.28
C PRO A 67 -2.28 23.13 -27.90
N GLU A 68 -3.29 22.70 -28.66
CA GLU A 68 -4.70 23.12 -28.51
C GLU A 68 -5.29 22.89 -27.11
N ARG A 69 -4.78 21.90 -26.37
CA ARG A 69 -5.24 21.58 -25.01
C ARG A 69 -4.90 22.64 -23.96
N LEU A 70 -4.04 23.61 -24.29
CA LEU A 70 -3.69 24.71 -23.39
C LEU A 70 -4.78 25.78 -23.38
N THR A 71 -5.35 26.03 -22.21
CA THR A 71 -6.34 27.10 -22.04
C THR A 71 -5.72 28.50 -22.08
N ASN A 72 -4.48 28.64 -21.61
CA ASN A 72 -3.79 29.92 -21.54
C ASN A 72 -2.52 29.92 -22.41
N PRO A 73 -2.46 30.72 -23.48
CA PRO A 73 -1.27 30.84 -24.34
C PRO A 73 -0.01 31.31 -23.61
N GLU A 74 -0.12 32.16 -22.59
CA GLU A 74 1.04 32.65 -21.83
C GLU A 74 1.75 31.54 -21.04
N ASP A 75 1.02 30.51 -20.62
CA ASP A 75 1.61 29.36 -19.94
C ASP A 75 2.56 28.60 -20.88
N TRP A 76 2.29 28.59 -22.19
CA TRP A 76 3.18 27.98 -23.18
C TRP A 76 4.52 28.71 -23.26
N ASN A 77 4.47 30.05 -23.34
CA ASN A 77 5.66 30.88 -23.39
C ASN A 77 6.54 30.65 -22.16
N HIS A 78 5.92 30.66 -20.97
CA HIS A 78 6.63 30.38 -19.71
C HIS A 78 7.26 28.99 -19.65
N LEU A 79 6.60 27.97 -20.20
CA LEU A 79 7.15 26.61 -20.26
C LEU A 79 8.33 26.53 -21.24
N CYS A 80 8.21 27.15 -22.41
CA CYS A 80 9.29 27.23 -23.40
C CYS A 80 10.52 27.95 -22.82
N ASP A 81 10.33 29.10 -22.17
CA ASP A 81 11.41 29.83 -21.50
C ASP A 81 12.13 28.95 -20.46
N ARG A 82 11.34 28.24 -19.65
CA ARG A 82 11.86 27.35 -18.63
C ARG A 82 12.73 26.23 -19.21
N TRP A 83 12.32 25.60 -20.30
CA TRP A 83 13.10 24.52 -20.93
C TRP A 83 14.38 25.00 -21.59
N GLU A 84 14.42 26.28 -21.99
CA GLU A 84 15.59 26.90 -22.58
C GLU A 84 16.64 27.36 -21.55
N THR A 85 16.28 27.44 -20.27
CA THR A 85 17.23 27.81 -19.19
C THR A 85 18.42 26.83 -19.10
N PRO A 86 19.65 27.33 -18.87
CA PRO A 86 20.83 26.48 -18.76
C PRO A 86 20.73 25.51 -17.58
N GLU A 87 20.12 25.93 -16.46
CA GLU A 87 19.92 25.10 -15.28
C GLU A 87 19.04 23.88 -15.61
N TRP A 88 17.94 24.10 -16.34
CA TRP A 88 17.03 23.03 -16.72
C TRP A 88 17.72 22.03 -17.66
N LYS A 89 18.44 22.53 -18.68
CA LYS A 89 19.20 21.68 -19.62
C LYS A 89 20.27 20.85 -18.89
N GLU A 90 20.96 21.43 -17.91
CA GLU A 90 21.95 20.70 -17.12
C GLU A 90 21.31 19.60 -16.26
N ILE A 91 20.19 19.90 -15.59
CA ILE A 91 19.43 18.93 -14.79
C ILE A 91 18.95 17.76 -15.67
N THR A 92 18.36 18.06 -16.83
CA THR A 92 17.88 17.04 -17.77
C THR A 92 19.02 16.16 -18.29
N LYS A 93 20.17 16.75 -18.62
CA LYS A 93 21.38 16.00 -19.04
C LYS A 93 21.88 15.07 -17.93
N LYS A 94 21.93 15.53 -16.67
CA LYS A 94 22.29 14.70 -15.51
C LYS A 94 21.29 13.57 -15.30
N ASN A 95 19.99 13.87 -15.35
CA ASN A 95 18.93 12.87 -15.17
C ASN A 95 18.95 11.80 -16.26
N LYS A 96 19.19 12.17 -17.53
CA LYS A 96 19.35 11.22 -18.64
C LYS A 96 20.53 10.27 -18.42
N LYS A 97 21.68 10.81 -18.00
CA LYS A 97 22.85 10.00 -17.62
C LYS A 97 22.58 9.07 -16.44
N ASN A 98 21.84 9.54 -15.43
CA ASN A 98 21.49 8.72 -14.28
C ASN A 98 20.49 7.62 -14.64
N ARG A 99 19.51 7.91 -15.50
CA ARG A 99 18.54 6.92 -16.00
C ARG A 99 19.22 5.84 -16.82
N ALA A 100 20.22 6.19 -17.61
CA ALA A 100 21.02 5.23 -18.39
C ALA A 100 21.83 4.23 -17.52
N LYS A 101 22.06 4.55 -16.24
CA LYS A 101 22.72 3.64 -15.28
C LYS A 101 21.78 2.64 -14.62
N LEU A 102 20.47 2.72 -14.89
CA LEU A 102 19.53 1.74 -14.33
C LEU A 102 19.71 0.40 -15.07
N PRO A 103 20.13 -0.68 -14.37
CA PRO A 103 20.50 -1.93 -15.04
C PRO A 103 19.31 -2.67 -15.64
N PHE A 104 18.12 -2.55 -15.04
CA PHE A 104 16.89 -3.19 -15.48
C PHE A 104 15.66 -2.50 -14.88
N ASN A 105 14.51 -2.65 -15.55
CA ASN A 105 13.19 -2.28 -15.01
C ASN A 105 12.45 -3.55 -14.57
N HIS A 106 11.42 -3.42 -13.73
CA HIS A 106 10.49 -4.52 -13.47
C HIS A 106 9.42 -4.63 -14.57
N ARG A 107 8.76 -5.78 -14.65
CA ARG A 107 7.66 -6.10 -15.59
C ARG A 107 6.31 -6.33 -14.91
N ALA A 108 6.21 -6.14 -13.59
CA ALA A 108 4.95 -6.25 -12.81
C ALA A 108 3.82 -5.26 -13.19
N GLY A 109 4.00 -4.43 -14.21
CA GLY A 109 3.01 -3.43 -14.65
C GLY A 109 2.71 -2.39 -13.56
N SER A 110 1.45 -2.01 -13.43
CA SER A 110 0.98 -1.03 -12.42
C SER A 110 0.81 -1.63 -11.02
N LYS A 111 1.12 -2.92 -10.83
CA LYS A 111 1.02 -3.55 -9.51
C LYS A 111 2.21 -3.14 -8.65
N SER A 112 1.94 -2.77 -7.41
CA SER A 112 3.01 -2.62 -6.42
C SER A 112 3.59 -3.99 -6.07
N PHE A 113 4.84 -4.05 -5.61
CA PHE A 113 5.42 -5.32 -5.16
C PHE A 113 4.70 -5.91 -3.95
N LEU A 114 4.16 -5.07 -3.06
CA LEU A 114 3.29 -5.53 -1.96
C LEU A 114 2.01 -6.20 -2.48
N GLN A 115 1.39 -5.63 -3.51
CA GLN A 115 0.24 -6.24 -4.16
C GLN A 115 0.62 -7.57 -4.81
N LEU A 116 1.75 -7.61 -5.53
CA LEU A 116 2.23 -8.83 -6.16
C LEU A 116 2.51 -9.93 -5.13
N GLN A 117 3.17 -9.61 -4.02
CA GLN A 117 3.39 -10.52 -2.90
C GLN A 117 2.07 -11.05 -2.34
N HIS A 118 1.08 -10.19 -2.13
CA HIS A 118 -0.23 -10.60 -1.62
C HIS A 118 -0.96 -11.55 -2.59
N GLU A 119 -0.96 -11.23 -3.88
CA GLU A 119 -1.57 -12.08 -4.90
C GLU A 119 -0.90 -13.45 -4.99
N LEU A 120 0.43 -13.49 -4.96
CA LEU A 120 1.17 -14.73 -5.03
C LEU A 120 1.05 -15.55 -3.71
N LYS A 121 0.99 -14.90 -2.54
CA LYS A 121 0.71 -15.56 -1.25
C LYS A 121 -0.64 -16.27 -1.24
N ILE A 122 -1.66 -15.69 -1.87
CA ILE A 122 -2.97 -16.33 -2.03
C ILE A 122 -2.88 -17.58 -2.91
N LYS A 123 -2.04 -17.54 -3.96
CA LYS A 123 -1.87 -18.65 -4.90
C LYS A 123 -1.06 -19.81 -4.32
N GLU A 124 0.07 -19.51 -3.67
CA GLU A 124 1.01 -20.51 -3.16
C GLU A 124 0.68 -20.97 -1.74
N GLY A 125 -0.07 -20.18 -0.97
CA GLY A 125 -0.41 -20.46 0.43
C GLY A 125 0.71 -20.15 1.43
N SER A 126 1.87 -19.69 0.97
CA SER A 126 3.01 -19.27 1.80
C SER A 126 3.47 -17.86 1.47
N ASP A 127 4.20 -17.25 2.40
CA ASP A 127 4.83 -15.95 2.13
C ASP A 127 5.98 -16.11 1.14
N ILE A 128 6.14 -15.12 0.26
CA ILE A 128 7.09 -15.20 -0.85
C ILE A 128 8.32 -14.38 -0.53
N GLY A 129 9.46 -15.04 -0.68
CA GLY A 129 10.74 -14.45 -0.38
C GLY A 129 11.15 -13.38 -1.39
N PRO A 130 12.05 -12.47 -1.02
CA PRO A 130 12.48 -11.37 -1.90
C PRO A 130 13.14 -11.81 -3.22
N VAL A 131 13.81 -12.98 -3.24
CA VAL A 131 14.44 -13.50 -4.46
C VAL A 131 13.38 -14.05 -5.41
N ASP A 132 12.41 -14.77 -4.87
CA ASP A 132 11.29 -15.32 -5.64
C ASP A 132 10.43 -14.18 -6.21
N LEU A 133 10.15 -13.15 -5.40
CA LEU A 133 9.48 -11.93 -5.86
C LEU A 133 10.26 -11.22 -6.98
N PHE A 134 11.59 -11.20 -6.93
CA PHE A 134 12.41 -10.62 -7.99
C PHE A 134 12.20 -11.37 -9.30
N GLY A 135 12.22 -12.70 -9.28
CA GLY A 135 11.94 -13.55 -10.43
C GLY A 135 10.58 -13.23 -11.04
N GLU A 136 9.52 -13.30 -10.25
CA GLU A 136 8.14 -13.02 -10.71
C GLU A 136 7.96 -11.59 -11.24
N SER A 137 8.58 -10.61 -10.60
CA SER A 137 8.42 -9.21 -10.99
C SER A 137 9.24 -8.81 -12.21
N HIS A 138 10.30 -9.54 -12.56
CA HIS A 138 11.21 -9.25 -13.67
C HIS A 138 11.10 -10.27 -14.81
N TYR A 139 10.20 -11.23 -14.70
CA TYR A 139 9.93 -12.26 -15.70
C TYR A 139 8.69 -11.94 -16.54
N ASN A 140 8.69 -12.40 -17.79
CA ASN A 140 7.54 -12.44 -18.68
C ASN A 140 7.51 -13.81 -19.39
N GLU A 141 6.32 -14.40 -19.55
CA GLU A 141 6.17 -15.72 -20.19
C GLU A 141 6.70 -15.78 -21.63
N LYS A 142 6.69 -14.66 -22.35
CA LYS A 142 7.12 -14.60 -23.75
C LYS A 142 8.62 -14.38 -23.93
N ASP A 143 9.18 -13.48 -23.12
CA ASP A 143 10.52 -12.94 -23.32
C ASP A 143 11.51 -13.39 -22.23
N GLY A 144 11.05 -14.10 -21.20
CA GLY A 144 11.86 -14.45 -20.04
C GLY A 144 12.16 -13.25 -19.14
N LEU A 145 13.37 -13.23 -18.57
CA LEU A 145 13.85 -12.14 -17.74
C LEU A 145 14.06 -10.85 -18.55
N VAL A 146 14.01 -9.69 -17.88
CA VAL A 146 13.97 -8.39 -18.58
C VAL A 146 15.14 -8.15 -19.53
N ASN A 147 16.35 -8.51 -19.11
CA ASN A 147 17.60 -8.41 -19.84
C ASN A 147 18.68 -9.26 -19.17
N ASP A 148 19.83 -9.40 -19.83
CA ASP A 148 20.99 -10.18 -19.35
C ASP A 148 21.43 -9.75 -17.95
N ASN A 149 21.43 -8.44 -17.65
CA ASN A 149 21.79 -7.94 -16.31
C ASN A 149 20.83 -8.42 -15.21
N ALA A 150 19.54 -8.58 -15.53
CA ALA A 150 18.55 -9.09 -14.59
C ALA A 150 18.68 -10.61 -14.42
N GLU A 151 19.06 -11.31 -15.48
CA GLU A 151 19.38 -12.74 -15.46
C GLU A 151 20.60 -13.02 -14.60
N ASP A 152 21.72 -12.36 -14.87
CA ASP A 152 22.95 -12.43 -14.06
C ASP A 152 22.67 -12.14 -12.59
N ALA A 153 21.84 -11.13 -12.31
CA ALA A 153 21.47 -10.79 -10.94
C ALA A 153 20.63 -11.90 -10.29
N TYR A 154 19.65 -12.46 -11.00
CA TYR A 154 18.79 -13.52 -10.49
C TYR A 154 19.57 -14.81 -10.24
N GLU A 155 20.41 -15.22 -11.18
CA GLU A 155 21.29 -16.37 -11.04
C GLU A 155 22.27 -16.21 -9.87
N ASN A 156 22.89 -15.04 -9.73
CA ASN A 156 23.78 -14.78 -8.61
C ASN A 156 23.05 -14.85 -7.26
N MET A 157 21.83 -14.31 -7.17
CA MET A 157 20.99 -14.44 -5.97
C MET A 157 20.67 -15.91 -5.65
N GLN A 158 20.30 -16.71 -6.65
CA GLN A 158 20.06 -18.15 -6.47
C GLN A 158 21.34 -18.90 -6.06
N ASN A 159 22.48 -18.59 -6.67
CA ASN A 159 23.76 -19.23 -6.40
C ASN A 159 24.22 -18.93 -4.96
N LEU A 160 24.03 -17.71 -4.46
CA LEU A 160 24.32 -17.35 -3.06
C LEU A 160 23.46 -18.13 -2.06
N ILE A 161 22.22 -18.45 -2.41
CA ILE A 161 21.31 -19.26 -1.57
C ILE A 161 21.69 -20.75 -1.63
N LYS A 162 22.07 -21.25 -2.81
CA LYS A 162 22.42 -22.66 -3.03
C LYS A 162 23.84 -23.02 -2.56
N ALA A 163 24.71 -22.03 -2.37
CA ALA A 163 26.10 -22.25 -1.98
C ALA A 163 26.18 -22.94 -0.60
N PRO A 164 26.99 -24.01 -0.46
CA PRO A 164 27.15 -24.68 0.82
C PRO A 164 27.78 -23.74 1.84
N THR A 165 27.11 -23.59 2.98
CA THR A 165 27.61 -22.79 4.09
C THR A 165 28.92 -23.40 4.61
N GLN A 166 29.99 -22.60 4.68
CA GLN A 166 31.23 -23.02 5.35
C GLN A 166 30.92 -23.37 6.82
N GLU A 167 31.58 -24.41 7.35
CA GLU A 167 31.41 -24.85 8.75
C GLU A 167 31.54 -23.66 9.71
N GLY A 168 30.42 -23.24 10.30
CA GLY A 168 30.34 -22.15 11.29
C GLY A 168 29.65 -20.86 10.84
N CYS A 169 29.23 -20.73 9.58
CA CYS A 169 28.38 -19.61 9.15
C CYS A 169 26.89 -19.98 9.15
N GLU A 170 26.01 -18.99 9.31
CA GLU A 170 24.58 -19.15 9.03
C GLU A 170 24.34 -19.19 7.51
N PRO A 171 23.36 -19.97 7.01
CA PRO A 171 23.02 -19.98 5.60
C PRO A 171 22.59 -18.59 5.15
N VAL A 172 23.03 -18.18 3.95
CA VAL A 172 22.68 -16.86 3.40
C VAL A 172 21.17 -16.79 3.20
N THR A 173 20.51 -15.92 3.95
CA THR A 173 19.07 -15.71 3.84
C THR A 173 18.73 -15.00 2.52
N GLN A 174 17.52 -15.21 1.98
CA GLN A 174 17.09 -14.54 0.74
C GLN A 174 17.24 -13.00 0.78
N PRO A 175 16.87 -12.29 1.87
CA PRO A 175 17.06 -10.84 1.95
C PRO A 175 18.54 -10.44 1.92
N GLU A 176 19.43 -11.27 2.47
CA GLU A 176 20.86 -11.01 2.44
C GLU A 176 21.46 -11.22 1.03
N ALA A 177 21.00 -12.25 0.30
CA ALA A 177 21.35 -12.44 -1.10
C ALA A 177 20.93 -11.24 -1.96
N CYS A 178 19.70 -10.75 -1.81
CA CYS A 178 19.22 -9.54 -2.49
C CYS A 178 20.08 -8.31 -2.15
N ARG A 179 20.44 -8.11 -0.87
CA ARG A 179 21.31 -6.99 -0.47
C ARG A 179 22.71 -7.08 -1.09
N LYS A 180 23.31 -8.27 -1.15
CA LYS A 180 24.64 -8.48 -1.74
C LYS A 180 24.64 -8.21 -3.25
N VAL A 181 23.62 -8.68 -3.98
CA VAL A 181 23.58 -8.58 -5.44
C VAL A 181 23.03 -7.25 -5.92
N LEU A 182 21.90 -6.81 -5.38
CA LEU A 182 21.26 -5.56 -5.80
C LEU A 182 21.94 -4.34 -5.18
N GLY A 183 22.62 -4.51 -4.05
CA GLY A 183 23.25 -3.45 -3.27
C GLY A 183 22.31 -2.83 -2.25
N ASP A 184 22.91 -2.13 -1.28
CA ASP A 184 22.17 -1.46 -0.20
C ASP A 184 21.87 0.00 -0.53
N ARG A 185 20.73 0.49 -0.04
CA ARG A 185 20.34 1.91 -0.15
C ARG A 185 19.76 2.40 1.17
N PRO A 186 20.12 3.62 1.62
CA PRO A 186 19.67 4.14 2.91
C PRO A 186 18.15 4.29 3.08
N ASP A 187 17.44 4.50 1.98
CA ASP A 187 16.07 5.00 1.95
C ASP A 187 15.02 3.91 1.66
N HIS A 188 15.41 2.80 1.03
CA HIS A 188 14.54 1.66 0.74
C HIS A 188 15.34 0.38 0.43
N VAL A 189 14.75 -0.77 0.73
CA VAL A 189 15.32 -2.07 0.32
C VAL A 189 15.12 -2.29 -1.18
N LYS A 190 16.21 -2.46 -1.92
CA LYS A 190 16.17 -2.66 -3.36
C LYS A 190 15.53 -4.01 -3.71
N GLY A 191 14.63 -4.00 -4.69
CA GLY A 191 13.84 -5.18 -5.10
C GLY A 191 12.49 -5.34 -4.40
N LEU A 192 12.19 -4.55 -3.35
CA LEU A 192 10.91 -4.57 -2.63
C LEU A 192 10.07 -3.30 -2.80
N GLY A 193 10.53 -2.35 -3.62
CA GLY A 193 9.75 -1.17 -4.01
C GLY A 193 9.65 -0.13 -2.91
N TYR A 194 8.63 0.73 -2.95
CA TYR A 194 8.35 1.66 -1.85
C TYR A 194 7.73 0.86 -0.69
N GLY A 195 8.51 0.63 0.37
CA GLY A 195 8.20 -0.30 1.45
C GLY A 195 9.20 -0.20 2.61
N PRO A 196 9.46 -1.28 3.37
CA PRO A 196 10.21 -1.23 4.63
C PRO A 196 11.56 -0.54 4.44
N GLN A 197 11.80 0.48 5.28
CA GLN A 197 13.08 1.17 5.32
C GLN A 197 14.12 0.27 6.00
N PRO A 198 15.38 0.24 5.53
CA PRO A 198 16.45 -0.39 6.28
C PRO A 198 16.51 0.22 7.68
N THR A 199 16.56 -0.63 8.71
CA THR A 199 16.58 -0.23 10.13
C THR A 199 17.79 0.64 10.51
N LEU A 200 18.77 0.81 9.61
CA LEU A 200 20.09 1.37 9.89
C LEU A 200 20.35 2.79 9.36
N CYS A 201 19.40 3.49 8.74
CA CYS A 201 19.66 4.87 8.31
C CYS A 201 18.62 5.90 8.78
N LYS A 202 18.69 6.22 10.09
CA LYS A 202 18.30 7.55 10.58
C LYS A 202 19.33 8.58 10.07
N ARG A 203 19.21 9.04 8.82
CA ARG A 203 19.83 10.30 8.42
C ARG A 203 18.77 11.35 8.17
N GLY A 204 18.92 12.46 8.89
CA GLY A 204 17.98 13.56 8.96
C GLY A 204 17.57 14.07 7.59
N SER A 205 16.28 13.98 7.30
CA SER A 205 15.60 14.90 6.40
C SER A 205 14.46 15.54 7.18
N SER A 206 14.79 16.74 7.67
CA SER A 206 13.92 17.65 8.40
C SER A 206 12.88 18.24 7.43
N SER A 207 11.74 17.57 7.28
CA SER A 207 10.43 18.20 7.00
C SER A 207 9.28 17.18 6.92
N ASN A 208 9.53 15.93 6.48
CA ASN A 208 8.45 14.94 6.27
C ASN A 208 8.37 13.82 7.32
N VAL A 209 9.46 13.54 8.05
CA VAL A 209 9.48 12.49 9.09
C VAL A 209 8.54 12.84 10.24
N THR A 210 8.45 14.11 10.63
CA THR A 210 7.71 14.57 11.81
C THR A 210 6.21 14.30 11.72
N SER A 211 5.62 14.40 10.53
CA SER A 211 4.19 14.10 10.38
C SER A 211 3.90 12.61 10.43
N SER A 212 4.68 11.78 9.73
CA SER A 212 4.46 10.33 9.71
C SER A 212 4.57 9.73 11.10
N THR A 213 5.62 10.11 11.86
CA THR A 213 5.85 9.60 13.21
C THR A 213 4.81 10.04 14.23
N LEU A 214 4.21 11.22 14.05
CA LEU A 214 3.14 11.71 14.93
C LEU A 214 1.84 10.94 14.69
N TYR A 215 1.52 10.64 13.43
CA TYR A 215 0.36 9.82 13.08
C TYR A 215 0.51 8.38 13.56
N GLU A 216 1.69 7.80 13.41
CA GLU A 216 1.99 6.45 13.91
C GLU A 216 1.76 6.36 15.42
N LYS A 217 2.29 7.31 16.19
CA LYS A 217 2.05 7.38 17.64
C LYS A 217 0.58 7.60 18.02
N GLU A 218 -0.16 8.39 17.23
CA GLU A 218 -1.58 8.61 17.48
C GLU A 218 -2.41 7.35 17.18
N LEU A 219 -2.04 6.60 16.14
CA LEU A 219 -2.63 5.30 15.82
C LEU A 219 -2.29 4.25 16.90
N GLU A 220 -1.03 4.15 17.31
CA GLU A 220 -0.60 3.27 18.39
C GLU A 220 -1.37 3.54 19.68
N LYS A 221 -1.51 4.81 20.05
CA LYS A 221 -2.30 5.21 21.22
C LYS A 221 -3.77 4.80 21.09
N LYS A 222 -4.39 4.99 19.91
CA LYS A 222 -5.78 4.57 19.68
C LYS A 222 -5.94 3.05 19.74
N VAL A 223 -4.96 2.29 19.27
CA VAL A 223 -4.95 0.83 19.38
C VAL A 223 -4.84 0.42 20.85
N GLU A 224 -3.94 1.05 21.61
CA GLU A 224 -3.77 0.77 23.04
C GLU A 224 -5.02 1.13 23.85
N ASP A 225 -5.65 2.27 23.58
CA ASP A 225 -6.90 2.70 24.21
C ASP A 225 -8.04 1.69 23.89
N MET A 226 -8.16 1.26 22.63
CA MET A 226 -9.13 0.22 22.23
C MET A 226 -8.85 -1.14 22.89
N GLU A 227 -7.59 -1.53 23.07
CA GLU A 227 -7.22 -2.78 23.74
C GLU A 227 -7.54 -2.75 25.24
N VAL A 228 -7.43 -1.57 25.89
CA VAL A 228 -7.88 -1.36 27.27
C VAL A 228 -9.39 -1.51 27.35
N GLU A 229 -10.16 -0.81 26.51
CA GLU A 229 -11.62 -0.91 26.48
C GLU A 229 -12.10 -2.35 26.21
N MET A 230 -11.43 -3.05 25.30
CA MET A 230 -11.75 -4.45 25.00
C MET A 230 -11.49 -5.37 26.21
N ARG A 231 -10.42 -5.11 26.99
CA ARG A 231 -10.15 -5.85 28.23
C ARG A 231 -11.21 -5.58 29.28
N GLU A 232 -11.59 -4.33 29.50
CA GLU A 232 -12.64 -3.95 30.45
C GLU A 232 -13.98 -4.59 30.10
N MET A 233 -14.39 -4.48 28.83
CA MET A 233 -15.62 -5.09 28.33
C MET A 233 -15.62 -6.63 28.48
N LYS A 234 -14.45 -7.26 28.32
CA LYS A 234 -14.29 -8.70 28.51
C LYS A 234 -14.45 -9.09 29.99
N THR A 235 -13.90 -8.30 30.91
CA THR A 235 -14.08 -8.53 32.36
C THR A 235 -15.53 -8.34 32.81
N GLU A 236 -16.22 -7.32 32.29
CA GLU A 236 -17.63 -7.10 32.62
C GLU A 236 -18.52 -8.20 32.04
N ASN A 237 -18.25 -8.67 30.82
CA ASN A 237 -18.93 -9.84 30.27
C ASN A 237 -18.71 -11.10 31.13
N GLN A 238 -17.51 -11.31 31.66
CA GLN A 238 -17.23 -12.43 32.54
C GLN A 238 -18.03 -12.33 33.86
N ARG A 239 -18.07 -11.13 34.46
CA ARG A 239 -18.86 -10.85 35.66
C ARG A 239 -20.35 -11.07 35.44
N LEU A 240 -20.87 -10.63 34.29
CA LEU A 240 -22.27 -10.84 33.92
C LEU A 240 -22.57 -12.32 33.71
N LYS A 241 -21.67 -13.09 33.08
CA LYS A 241 -21.82 -14.55 32.94
C LYS A 241 -21.87 -15.25 34.30
N GLU A 242 -21.00 -14.88 35.23
CA GLU A 242 -21.02 -15.43 36.59
C GLU A 242 -22.32 -15.09 37.31
N SER A 243 -22.78 -13.84 37.22
CA SER A 243 -24.08 -13.43 37.78
C SER A 243 -25.22 -14.26 37.19
N VAL A 244 -25.28 -14.42 35.87
CA VAL A 244 -26.30 -15.26 35.21
C VAL A 244 -26.24 -16.70 35.71
N SER A 245 -25.04 -17.29 35.81
CA SER A 245 -24.86 -18.64 36.36
C SER A 245 -25.40 -18.76 37.79
N THR A 246 -25.13 -17.78 38.65
CA THR A 246 -25.66 -17.80 40.03
C THR A 246 -27.18 -17.72 40.08
N TRP A 247 -27.79 -16.95 39.17
CA TRP A 247 -29.25 -16.87 39.07
C TRP A 247 -29.85 -18.17 38.54
N GLU A 248 -29.20 -18.84 37.58
CA GLU A 248 -29.59 -20.16 37.08
C GLU A 248 -29.53 -21.22 38.18
N ASP A 249 -28.46 -21.24 38.99
CA ASP A 249 -28.31 -22.18 40.11
C ASP A 249 -29.41 -22.00 41.16
N ARG A 250 -29.68 -20.74 41.55
CA ARG A 250 -30.77 -20.41 42.49
C ARG A 250 -32.14 -20.79 41.93
N TRP A 251 -32.36 -20.54 40.64
CA TRP A 251 -33.60 -20.90 39.97
C TRP A 251 -33.80 -22.43 39.93
N ASN A 252 -32.74 -23.18 39.67
CA ASN A 252 -32.76 -24.65 39.69
C ASN A 252 -33.00 -25.22 41.10
N GLU A 253 -32.46 -24.59 42.13
CA GLU A 253 -32.69 -24.97 43.53
C GLU A 253 -34.15 -24.74 43.94
N ILE A 254 -34.72 -23.57 43.63
CA ILE A 254 -36.13 -23.27 43.88
C ILE A 254 -37.02 -24.25 43.11
N SER A 255 -36.70 -24.53 41.84
CA SER A 255 -37.44 -25.47 41.01
C SER A 255 -37.42 -26.89 41.60
N ARG A 256 -36.28 -27.35 42.12
CA ARG A 256 -36.15 -28.64 42.85
C ARG A 256 -36.96 -28.67 44.14
N PHE A 257 -36.91 -27.60 44.93
CA PHE A 257 -37.68 -27.48 46.18
C PHE A 257 -39.20 -27.54 45.92
N MET A 258 -39.67 -26.85 44.88
CA MET A 258 -41.08 -26.83 44.49
C MET A 258 -41.55 -28.20 43.97
N ALA A 259 -40.71 -28.92 43.21
CA ALA A 259 -41.02 -30.27 42.75
C ALA A 259 -41.09 -31.31 43.89
N GLY A 260 -40.22 -31.19 44.91
CA GLY A 260 -40.22 -32.08 46.08
C GLY A 260 -41.45 -31.95 46.98
N ARG A 261 -42.18 -30.83 46.93
CA ARG A 261 -43.40 -30.60 47.72
C ARG A 261 -44.68 -31.19 47.14
N GLN A 262 -44.67 -31.65 45.89
CA GLN A 262 -45.84 -32.29 45.27
C GLN A 262 -45.95 -33.79 45.57
N GLY A 263 -45.02 -34.37 46.35
CA GLY A 263 -45.02 -35.79 46.73
C GLY A 263 -45.72 -36.15 48.05
N ASP A 264 -45.89 -35.20 48.97
CA ASP A 264 -46.49 -35.43 50.30
C ASP A 264 -47.83 -34.71 50.44
N GLY A 265 -48.83 -35.19 49.70
CA GLY A 265 -50.23 -34.93 50.03
C GLY A 265 -50.70 -35.95 51.07
N PRO A 266 -51.34 -35.56 52.19
CA PRO A 266 -51.78 -36.51 53.19
C PRO A 266 -52.87 -37.44 52.61
N SER A 267 -52.58 -38.74 52.60
CA SER A 267 -53.58 -39.80 52.46
C SER A 267 -54.51 -39.71 53.67
N ASN A 268 -55.66 -39.07 53.48
CA ASN A 268 -56.68 -38.94 54.51
C ASN A 268 -57.43 -40.29 54.63
N ASN A 269 -57.23 -41.00 55.74
CA ASN A 269 -58.10 -42.08 56.20
C ASN A 269 -58.18 -42.02 57.73
#